data_AF-A0A521YG00-F1
#
_entry.id   AF-A0A521YG00-F1
#
_cell.length_a   1.000
_cell.length_b   1.000
_cell.length_c   1.000
_cell.angle_alpha   90.00
_cell.angle_beta   90.00
_cell.angle_gamma   90.00
#
_symmetry.space_group_name_H-M   'P 1'
#
loop_
_entity.id
_entity.type
_entity.pdbx_description
1 polymer ?
#
loop_
_entity_poly.entity_id
_entity_poly.type
_entity_poly.pdbx_seq_one_letter_code
_entity_poly.pdbx_strand_id
1 'polypeptide(L)'
;GMDPEVNRFDLGPDPLAYYRRRLRLSRELWDRLQALRLAPGESYERLTRSLANGFRDLTRTAPLAAKYVGGVTHRRDFAGTGRALYDPVPAARQREALAVIADDFFSPGSFRFAPELLSRIAIDHFERPPNPFVSVADSVIGVQKAILDHLLSDAVAARLLESPDRATGGTRVLSLAELHDRLQAAIWSEALAGRDVGLMRRNLQREHLRRVAGVLIKPAAGTPADAVALLRDNARRLAAALRRAQAKPGLSRESRLHYAESRNTLEAALRAPLQRAAP
;
A
#
# COMPACT_ATOMS: atom_id res chain seq x y z
N GLY A 1 6.67 14.67 0.33
CA GLY A 1 8.10 15.00 0.11
C GLY A 1 8.82 13.81 -0.50
N MET A 2 9.96 14.03 -1.16
CA MET A 2 10.70 12.98 -1.89
C MET A 2 11.92 12.42 -1.15
N ASP A 3 12.47 13.15 -0.19
CA ASP A 3 13.69 12.74 0.53
C ASP A 3 13.35 11.88 1.74
N PRO A 4 13.65 10.56 1.73
CA PRO A 4 13.29 9.66 2.82
C PRO A 4 14.07 9.87 4.12
N GLU A 5 15.07 10.75 4.16
CA GLU A 5 15.79 11.10 5.40
C GLU A 5 15.19 12.33 6.10
N VAL A 6 14.36 13.09 5.40
CA VAL A 6 13.73 14.31 5.95
C VAL A 6 12.26 14.05 6.31
N ASN A 7 12.02 13.60 7.54
CA ASN A 7 10.67 13.22 7.99
C ASN A 7 10.25 13.92 9.28
N ARG A 8 8.95 14.18 9.37
CA ARG A 8 8.30 14.58 10.62
C ARG A 8 7.90 13.31 11.39
N PHE A 9 8.09 13.32 12.70
CA PHE A 9 7.76 12.20 13.61
C PHE A 9 8.65 10.95 13.43
N ASP A 10 9.84 11.15 12.87
CA ASP A 10 10.92 10.17 12.83
C ASP A 10 12.03 10.62 13.79
N LEU A 11 12.45 9.71 14.66
CA LEU A 11 13.44 9.98 15.71
C LEU A 11 14.64 9.03 15.61
N GLY A 12 14.71 8.22 14.55
CA GLY A 12 15.75 7.22 14.36
C GLY A 12 16.86 7.67 13.39
N PRO A 13 18.10 7.17 13.56
CA PRO A 13 19.17 7.38 12.58
C PRO A 13 19.00 6.50 11.32
N ASP A 14 18.17 5.46 11.39
CA ASP A 14 17.70 4.67 10.24
C ASP A 14 16.16 4.71 10.23
N PRO A 15 15.57 5.59 9.39
CA PRO A 15 14.12 5.73 9.27
C PRO A 15 13.41 4.39 9.02
N LEU A 16 13.98 3.53 8.17
CA LEU A 16 13.35 2.25 7.84
C LEU A 16 13.34 1.28 9.03
N ALA A 17 14.43 1.23 9.82
CA ALA A 17 14.46 0.47 11.06
C ALA A 17 13.48 1.02 12.11
N TYR A 18 13.38 2.35 12.22
CA TYR A 18 12.39 2.99 13.07
C TYR A 18 10.96 2.60 12.67
N TYR A 19 10.63 2.59 11.37
CA TYR A 19 9.30 2.21 10.89
C TYR A 19 8.96 0.75 11.18
N ARG A 20 9.90 -0.18 10.99
CA ARG A 20 9.75 -1.59 11.41
C ARG A 20 9.47 -1.72 12.90
N ARG A 21 10.12 -0.90 13.73
CA ARG A 21 9.89 -0.88 15.17
C ARG A 21 8.49 -0.38 15.52
N ARG A 22 7.99 0.68 14.87
CA ARG A 22 6.61 1.19 15.07
C ARG A 22 5.55 0.16 14.70
N LEU A 23 5.75 -0.54 13.58
CA LEU A 23 4.92 -1.67 13.17
C LEU A 23 4.86 -2.76 14.25
N ARG A 24 6.04 -3.18 14.74
CA ARG A 24 6.13 -4.18 15.80
C ARG A 24 5.41 -3.75 17.08
N LEU A 25 5.62 -2.50 17.52
CA LEU A 25 4.94 -1.96 18.70
C LEU A 25 3.42 -1.91 18.54
N SER A 26 2.92 -1.57 17.35
CA SER A 26 1.48 -1.57 17.07
C SER A 26 0.90 -2.99 17.12
N ARG A 27 1.63 -4.00 16.61
CA ARG A 27 1.25 -5.41 16.73
C ARG A 27 1.25 -5.88 18.18
N GLU A 28 2.31 -5.60 18.93
CA GLU A 28 2.38 -5.94 20.36
C GLU A 28 1.26 -5.27 21.16
N LEU A 29 0.90 -4.03 20.84
CA LEU A 29 -0.25 -3.34 21.43
C LEU A 29 -1.53 -4.11 21.14
N TRP A 30 -1.78 -4.51 19.90
CA TRP A 30 -2.98 -5.26 19.55
C TRP A 30 -3.02 -6.64 20.19
N ASP A 31 -1.89 -7.35 20.27
CA ASP A 31 -1.79 -8.64 20.96
C ASP A 31 -2.15 -8.50 22.45
N ARG A 32 -1.66 -7.44 23.11
CA ARG A 32 -2.03 -7.13 24.50
C ARG A 32 -3.52 -6.76 24.63
N LEU A 33 -4.08 -6.03 23.67
CA LEU A 33 -5.51 -5.69 23.69
C LEU A 33 -6.40 -6.92 23.55
N GLN A 34 -6.00 -7.93 22.78
CA GLN A 34 -6.74 -9.20 22.69
C GLN A 34 -6.79 -9.93 24.03
N ALA A 35 -5.70 -9.88 24.81
CA ALA A 35 -5.64 -10.48 26.14
C ALA A 35 -6.29 -9.62 27.25
N LEU A 36 -6.59 -8.34 26.97
CA LEU A 36 -7.04 -7.40 27.99
C LEU A 36 -8.47 -7.70 28.46
N ARG A 37 -8.59 -7.99 29.76
CA ARG A 37 -9.87 -8.05 30.47
C ARG A 37 -10.13 -6.72 31.17
N LEU A 38 -11.28 -6.11 30.90
CA LEU A 38 -11.70 -4.88 31.56
C LEU A 38 -12.30 -5.22 32.94
N ALA A 39 -12.15 -4.30 33.89
CA ALA A 39 -12.80 -4.45 35.19
C ALA A 39 -14.33 -4.28 35.06
N PRO A 40 -15.14 -4.84 35.99
CA PRO A 40 -16.57 -4.58 36.01
C PRO A 40 -16.88 -3.07 36.03
N GLY A 41 -17.79 -2.63 35.16
CA GLY A 41 -18.17 -1.21 35.01
C GLY A 41 -17.27 -0.38 34.10
N GLU A 42 -16.15 -0.92 33.60
CA GLU A 42 -15.27 -0.20 32.68
C GLU A 42 -15.78 -0.24 31.22
N SER A 43 -15.74 0.91 30.54
CA SER A 43 -16.24 1.04 29.16
C SER A 43 -15.35 0.34 28.13
N TYR A 44 -15.99 -0.35 27.19
CA TYR A 44 -15.35 -0.97 26.02
C TYR A 44 -14.75 0.03 25.04
N GLU A 45 -15.12 1.31 25.10
CA GLU A 45 -14.48 2.37 24.33
C GLU A 45 -12.97 2.42 24.54
N ARG A 46 -12.48 2.02 25.72
CA ARG A 46 -11.03 1.94 26.00
C ARG A 46 -10.33 1.00 25.01
N LEU A 47 -10.95 -0.13 24.65
CA LEU A 47 -10.41 -1.06 23.66
C LEU A 47 -10.39 -0.42 22.28
N THR A 48 -11.49 0.20 21.87
CA THR A 48 -11.62 0.86 20.57
C THR A 48 -10.62 1.99 20.40
N ARG A 49 -10.50 2.88 21.39
CA ARG A 49 -9.52 3.98 21.38
C ARG A 49 -8.09 3.45 21.26
N SER A 50 -7.77 2.38 21.99
CA SER A 50 -6.43 1.78 21.94
C SER A 50 -6.15 1.10 20.59
N LEU A 51 -7.12 0.38 20.04
CA LEU A 51 -7.05 -0.20 18.70
C LEU A 51 -6.84 0.88 17.64
N ALA A 52 -7.65 1.95 17.69
CA ALA A 52 -7.60 3.08 16.77
C ALA A 52 -6.27 3.85 16.88
N ASN A 53 -5.69 3.96 18.08
CA ASN A 53 -4.37 4.57 18.27
C ASN A 53 -3.27 3.77 17.56
N GLY A 54 -3.32 2.43 17.58
CA GLY A 54 -2.42 1.59 16.81
C GLY A 54 -2.52 1.87 15.31
N PHE A 55 -3.75 1.94 14.76
CA PHE A 55 -3.94 2.30 13.36
C PHE A 55 -3.48 3.72 13.03
N ARG A 56 -3.74 4.69 13.90
CA ARG A 56 -3.29 6.08 13.71
C ARG A 56 -1.77 6.16 13.63
N ASP A 57 -1.05 5.35 14.39
CA ASP A 57 0.41 5.27 14.31
C ASP A 57 0.89 4.70 12.97
N LEU A 58 0.26 3.61 12.53
CA LEU A 58 0.58 3.01 11.24
C LEU A 58 0.25 3.95 10.08
N THR A 59 -0.88 4.66 10.09
CA THR A 59 -1.22 5.64 9.05
C THR A 59 -0.20 6.76 8.94
N ARG A 60 0.45 7.15 10.05
CA ARG A 60 1.54 8.15 10.04
C ARG A 60 2.85 7.58 9.51
N THR A 61 3.13 6.31 9.82
CA THR A 61 4.42 5.68 9.55
C THR A 61 4.50 5.04 8.16
N ALA A 62 3.40 4.44 7.70
CA ALA A 62 3.35 3.68 6.45
C ALA A 62 3.74 4.50 5.20
N PRO A 63 3.28 5.76 5.05
CA PRO A 63 3.70 6.58 3.91
C PRO A 63 5.19 6.93 3.95
N LEU A 64 5.83 6.90 5.12
CA LEU A 64 7.26 7.18 5.25
C LEU A 64 8.11 6.01 4.73
N ALA A 65 7.68 4.76 4.96
CA ALA A 65 8.29 3.61 4.32
C ALA A 65 8.13 3.68 2.79
N ALA A 66 6.95 4.09 2.30
CA ALA A 66 6.70 4.26 0.88
C ALA A 66 7.59 5.34 0.23
N LYS A 67 7.97 6.37 0.99
CA LYS A 67 8.81 7.50 0.54
C LYS A 67 10.19 7.10 0.02
N TYR A 68 10.72 5.95 0.45
CA TYR A 68 11.95 5.39 -0.09
C TYR A 68 11.81 5.02 -1.58
N VAL A 69 10.61 4.65 -2.03
CA VAL A 69 10.35 4.22 -3.40
C VAL A 69 10.21 5.44 -4.31
N GLY A 70 11.09 5.52 -5.31
CA GLY A 70 11.28 6.75 -6.07
C GLY A 70 11.75 7.92 -5.18
N GLY A 71 12.35 7.61 -4.02
CA GLY A 71 12.92 8.60 -3.13
C GLY A 71 14.20 9.19 -3.70
N VAL A 72 14.47 10.45 -3.35
CA VAL A 72 15.65 11.19 -3.80
C VAL A 72 16.11 12.05 -2.65
N THR A 73 17.37 11.88 -2.23
CA THR A 73 18.00 12.77 -1.26
C THR A 73 18.20 14.14 -1.90
N HIS A 74 17.76 15.18 -1.19
CA HIS A 74 17.79 16.55 -1.68
C HIS A 74 18.76 17.39 -0.86
N ARG A 75 19.81 17.91 -1.52
CA ARG A 75 20.85 18.73 -0.92
C ARG A 75 20.77 20.16 -1.45
N ARG A 76 21.13 21.13 -0.61
CA ARG A 76 21.24 22.56 -0.97
C ARG A 76 22.70 22.98 -1.02
N ASP A 77 23.52 22.18 -1.67
CA ASP A 77 24.95 22.43 -1.76
C ASP A 77 25.29 23.48 -2.80
N PHE A 78 26.44 24.15 -2.60
CA PHE A 78 27.03 25.04 -3.59
C PHE A 78 28.04 24.30 -4.48
N ALA A 79 28.43 24.96 -5.58
CA ALA A 79 29.45 24.45 -6.49
C ALA A 79 30.77 24.17 -5.75
N GLY A 80 31.48 23.11 -6.15
CA GLY A 80 32.77 22.69 -5.55
C GLY A 80 32.68 21.59 -4.50
N THR A 81 31.47 21.20 -4.05
CA THR A 81 31.29 20.12 -3.06
C THR A 81 31.38 18.70 -3.65
N GLY A 82 31.20 18.56 -4.97
CA GLY A 82 31.20 17.26 -5.67
C GLY A 82 29.99 16.37 -5.37
N ARG A 83 29.02 16.84 -4.59
CA ARG A 83 27.81 16.07 -4.22
C ARG A 83 26.65 16.39 -5.16
N ALA A 84 25.88 15.37 -5.53
CA ALA A 84 24.66 15.56 -6.29
C ALA A 84 23.58 16.26 -5.44
N LEU A 85 22.93 17.28 -6.01
CA LEU A 85 21.82 17.98 -5.35
C LEU A 85 20.56 17.13 -5.25
N TYR A 86 20.37 16.23 -6.21
CA TYR A 86 19.30 15.26 -6.27
C TYR A 86 19.94 13.89 -6.48
N ASP A 87 20.00 13.11 -5.41
CA ASP A 87 20.65 11.80 -5.41
C ASP A 87 19.60 10.70 -5.22
N PRO A 88 19.26 9.92 -6.26
CA PRO A 88 18.26 8.87 -6.16
C PRO A 88 18.63 7.84 -5.09
N VAL A 89 17.63 7.42 -4.30
CA VAL A 89 17.85 6.36 -3.32
C VAL A 89 18.30 5.08 -4.03
N PRO A 90 19.36 4.40 -3.56
CA PRO A 90 19.83 3.16 -4.19
C PRO A 90 18.75 2.09 -4.27
N ALA A 91 18.70 1.35 -5.38
CA ALA A 91 17.70 0.31 -5.65
C ALA A 91 17.59 -0.71 -4.51
N ALA A 92 18.70 -1.06 -3.86
CA ALA A 92 18.70 -1.98 -2.73
C ALA A 92 17.82 -1.49 -1.58
N ARG A 93 17.93 -0.21 -1.21
CA ARG A 93 17.11 0.40 -0.14
C ARG A 93 15.65 0.55 -0.56
N GLN A 94 15.38 0.88 -1.82
CA GLN A 94 14.01 0.91 -2.34
C GLN A 94 13.35 -0.47 -2.30
N ARG A 95 14.08 -1.53 -2.70
CA ARG A 95 13.60 -2.92 -2.63
C ARG A 95 13.38 -3.38 -1.19
N GLU A 96 14.27 -2.99 -0.28
CA GLU A 96 14.11 -3.26 1.15
C GLU A 96 12.82 -2.64 1.70
N ALA A 97 12.54 -1.38 1.34
CA ALA A 97 11.30 -0.71 1.72
C ALA A 97 10.06 -1.38 1.11
N LEU A 98 10.12 -1.79 -0.16
CA LEU A 98 9.04 -2.55 -0.80
C LEU A 98 8.78 -3.90 -0.13
N ALA A 99 9.82 -4.60 0.30
CA ALA A 99 9.68 -5.85 1.04
C ALA A 99 8.95 -5.62 2.37
N VAL A 100 9.35 -4.60 3.15
CA VAL A 100 8.64 -4.21 4.37
C VAL A 100 7.17 -3.88 4.08
N ILE A 101 6.89 -3.13 3.02
CA ILE A 101 5.50 -2.82 2.64
C ILE A 101 4.69 -4.08 2.33
N ALA A 102 5.25 -4.97 1.49
CA ALA A 102 4.61 -6.20 1.09
C ALA A 102 4.35 -7.13 2.30
N ASP A 103 5.36 -7.34 3.12
CA ASP A 103 5.34 -8.30 4.22
C ASP A 103 4.57 -7.76 5.43
N ASP A 104 4.71 -6.47 5.73
CA ASP A 104 4.18 -5.91 6.97
C ASP A 104 2.84 -5.19 6.84
N PHE A 105 2.50 -4.65 5.68
CA PHE A 105 1.24 -3.91 5.48
C PHE A 105 0.29 -4.55 4.50
N PHE A 106 0.80 -5.27 3.50
CA PHE A 106 -0.08 -5.91 2.52
C PHE A 106 -0.43 -7.33 2.94
N SER A 107 0.53 -8.11 3.45
CA SER A 107 0.33 -9.53 3.80
C SER A 107 -0.98 -9.82 4.56
N PRO A 108 -1.68 -10.93 4.25
CA PRO A 108 -2.86 -11.37 5.02
C PRO A 108 -2.55 -11.65 6.49
N GLY A 109 -1.28 -11.87 6.84
CA GLY A 109 -0.83 -12.08 8.22
C GLY A 109 -0.72 -10.79 9.05
N SER A 110 -0.66 -9.63 8.42
CA SER A 110 -0.31 -8.36 9.08
C SER A 110 -1.37 -7.83 10.03
N PHE A 111 -2.63 -8.19 9.79
CA PHE A 111 -3.79 -7.70 10.53
C PHE A 111 -4.69 -8.88 10.88
N ARG A 112 -4.44 -9.47 12.05
CA ARG A 112 -5.24 -10.58 12.58
C ARG A 112 -5.79 -10.16 13.93
N PHE A 113 -7.10 -10.26 14.06
CA PHE A 113 -7.82 -9.89 15.26
C PHE A 113 -8.75 -11.02 15.64
N ALA A 114 -8.70 -11.43 16.90
CA ALA A 114 -9.57 -12.47 17.44
C ALA A 114 -11.04 -12.00 17.40
N PRO A 115 -12.01 -12.87 17.05
CA PRO A 115 -13.43 -12.53 17.08
C PRO A 115 -13.88 -11.92 18.41
N GLU A 116 -13.31 -12.38 19.53
CA GLU A 116 -13.59 -11.91 20.88
C GLU A 116 -13.20 -10.45 21.08
N LEU A 117 -12.11 -9.98 20.46
CA LEU A 117 -11.77 -8.56 20.47
C LEU A 117 -12.72 -7.77 19.57
N LEU A 118 -12.99 -8.27 18.37
CA LEU A 118 -13.86 -7.61 17.39
C LEU A 118 -15.31 -7.47 17.87
N SER A 119 -15.80 -8.41 18.68
CA SER A 119 -17.14 -8.32 19.27
C SER A 119 -17.22 -7.35 20.46
N ARG A 120 -16.08 -6.87 20.96
CA ARG A 120 -15.96 -5.99 22.13
C ARG A 120 -15.56 -4.56 21.78
N ILE A 121 -15.21 -4.27 20.52
CA ILE A 121 -14.97 -2.89 20.09
C ILE A 121 -16.30 -2.18 19.85
N ALA A 122 -16.43 -0.99 20.41
CA ALA A 122 -17.63 -0.16 20.32
C ALA A 122 -17.26 1.33 20.21
N ILE A 123 -18.16 2.12 19.65
CA ILE A 123 -18.04 3.59 19.61
C ILE A 123 -18.18 4.20 21.01
N ASP A 124 -17.79 5.47 21.13
CA ASP A 124 -18.24 6.33 22.21
C ASP A 124 -19.70 6.74 21.95
N HIS A 125 -20.58 6.47 22.92
CA HIS A 125 -22.02 6.71 22.78
C HIS A 125 -22.37 8.21 22.81
N PHE A 126 -21.45 9.08 23.26
CA PHE A 126 -21.60 10.52 23.15
C PHE A 126 -21.34 11.04 21.73
N GLU A 127 -20.57 10.32 20.90
CA GLU A 127 -20.30 10.72 19.50
C GLU A 127 -21.53 10.55 18.58
N ARG A 128 -22.44 9.63 18.93
CA ARG A 128 -23.71 9.35 18.21
C ARG A 128 -23.57 9.31 16.68
N PRO A 129 -22.63 8.54 16.11
CA PRO A 129 -22.51 8.42 14.67
C PRO A 129 -23.74 7.71 14.08
N PRO A 130 -24.15 8.02 12.84
CA PRO A 130 -25.25 7.32 12.16
C PRO A 130 -25.06 5.80 12.05
N ASN A 131 -23.80 5.35 12.02
CA ASN A 131 -23.44 3.93 12.07
C ASN A 131 -22.47 3.67 13.24
N PRO A 132 -22.89 2.94 14.28
CA PRO A 132 -22.04 2.63 15.43
C PRO A 132 -21.09 1.44 15.18
N PHE A 133 -21.16 0.78 14.02
CA PHE A 133 -20.32 -0.37 13.70
C PHE A 133 -18.87 0.04 13.43
N VAL A 134 -17.92 -0.51 14.21
CA VAL A 134 -16.50 -0.25 14.06
C VAL A 134 -15.87 -1.27 13.10
N SER A 135 -15.61 -0.86 11.87
CA SER A 135 -14.99 -1.70 10.85
C SER A 135 -13.46 -1.69 10.93
N VAL A 136 -12.87 -2.79 11.38
CA VAL A 136 -11.41 -2.99 11.33
C VAL A 136 -10.92 -3.14 9.89
N ALA A 137 -11.74 -3.71 9.00
CA ALA A 137 -11.41 -3.80 7.59
C ALA A 137 -11.24 -2.41 6.95
N ASP A 138 -12.04 -1.42 7.36
CA ASP A 138 -11.94 -0.03 6.89
C ASP A 138 -10.67 0.65 7.42
N SER A 139 -10.29 0.36 8.67
CA SER A 139 -9.04 0.86 9.25
C SER A 139 -7.82 0.32 8.50
N VAL A 140 -7.83 -0.98 8.18
CA VAL A 140 -6.73 -1.61 7.42
C VAL A 140 -6.63 -1.06 6.00
N ILE A 141 -7.73 -1.01 5.25
CA ILE A 141 -7.67 -0.47 3.88
C ILE A 141 -7.31 1.02 3.89
N GLY A 142 -7.62 1.77 4.95
CA GLY A 142 -7.17 3.15 5.15
C GLY A 142 -5.64 3.27 5.15
N VAL A 143 -4.95 2.44 5.94
CA VAL A 143 -3.47 2.40 5.98
C VAL A 143 -2.91 2.01 4.61
N GLN A 144 -3.49 0.98 3.99
CA GLN A 144 -3.01 0.47 2.71
C GLN A 144 -3.22 1.46 1.56
N LYS A 145 -4.34 2.19 1.56
CA LYS A 145 -4.61 3.29 0.61
C LYS A 145 -3.56 4.38 0.72
N ALA A 146 -3.17 4.79 1.92
CA ALA A 146 -2.14 5.80 2.11
C ALA A 146 -0.78 5.39 1.53
N ILE A 147 -0.45 4.10 1.58
CA ILE A 147 0.75 3.56 0.90
C ILE A 147 0.58 3.61 -0.62
N LEU A 148 -0.54 3.11 -1.14
CA LEU A 148 -0.82 3.07 -2.57
C LEU A 148 -0.93 4.47 -3.19
N ASP A 149 -1.42 5.46 -2.44
CA ASP A 149 -1.45 6.87 -2.83
C ASP A 149 -0.05 7.40 -3.16
N HIS A 150 0.96 6.95 -2.43
CA HIS A 150 2.33 7.30 -2.72
C HIS A 150 2.90 6.48 -3.89
N LEU A 151 2.87 5.15 -3.75
CA LEU A 151 3.57 4.23 -4.68
C LEU A 151 3.03 4.30 -6.12
N LEU A 152 1.73 4.56 -6.29
CA LEU A 152 1.09 4.66 -7.61
C LEU A 152 0.87 6.11 -8.05
N SER A 153 1.56 7.08 -7.46
CA SER A 153 1.44 8.48 -7.87
C SER A 153 2.24 8.79 -9.14
N ASP A 154 1.71 9.71 -9.95
CA ASP A 154 2.40 10.24 -11.13
C ASP A 154 3.77 10.83 -10.79
N ALA A 155 3.90 11.45 -9.62
CA ALA A 155 5.16 12.02 -9.15
C ALA A 155 6.22 10.95 -8.85
N VAL A 156 5.83 9.80 -8.28
CA VAL A 156 6.76 8.67 -8.09
C VAL A 156 7.11 8.05 -9.44
N ALA A 157 6.13 7.89 -10.33
CA ALA A 157 6.35 7.37 -11.68
C ALA A 157 7.36 8.23 -12.47
N ALA A 158 7.16 9.54 -12.53
CA ALA A 158 8.07 10.47 -13.20
C ALA A 158 9.48 10.41 -12.60
N ARG A 159 9.60 10.42 -11.26
CA ARG A 159 10.91 10.32 -10.61
C ARG A 159 11.62 9.01 -10.92
N LEU A 160 10.92 7.87 -10.93
CA LEU A 160 11.52 6.57 -11.26
C LEU A 160 11.95 6.48 -12.73
N LEU A 161 11.23 7.14 -13.63
CA LEU A 161 11.61 7.22 -15.05
C LEU A 161 12.87 8.07 -15.26
N GLU A 162 13.02 9.17 -14.51
CA GLU A 162 14.18 10.07 -14.60
C GLU A 162 15.36 9.67 -13.69
N SER A 163 15.15 8.75 -12.75
CA SER A 163 16.17 8.33 -11.79
C SER A 163 17.46 7.81 -12.45
N PRO A 164 17.42 7.06 -13.57
CA PRO A 164 18.64 6.61 -14.25
C PRO A 164 19.52 7.77 -14.71
N ASP A 165 18.93 8.88 -15.19
CA ASP A 165 19.67 10.04 -15.71
C ASP A 165 20.32 10.86 -14.59
N ARG A 166 19.84 10.70 -13.35
CA ARG A 166 20.39 11.37 -12.16
C ARG A 166 21.25 10.46 -11.29
N ALA A 167 21.40 9.19 -11.67
CA ALA A 167 22.17 8.22 -10.91
C ALA A 167 23.67 8.42 -11.14
N THR A 168 24.34 9.08 -10.19
CA THR A 168 25.79 9.28 -10.24
C THR A 168 26.55 8.13 -9.58
N GLY A 169 27.84 7.99 -9.88
CA GLY A 169 28.74 7.04 -9.20
C GLY A 169 28.40 5.56 -9.38
N GLY A 170 27.66 5.18 -10.44
CA GLY A 170 27.25 3.80 -10.68
C GLY A 170 26.09 3.31 -9.81
N THR A 171 25.40 4.23 -9.11
CA THR A 171 24.21 3.90 -8.31
C THR A 171 23.14 3.25 -9.17
N ARG A 172 22.74 2.02 -8.84
CA ARG A 172 21.60 1.38 -9.49
C ARG A 172 20.32 1.92 -8.89
N VAL A 173 19.34 2.22 -9.74
CA VAL A 173 18.02 2.72 -9.33
C VAL A 173 16.93 1.69 -9.60
N LEU A 174 15.86 1.73 -8.82
CA LEU A 174 14.67 0.91 -9.05
C LEU A 174 13.97 1.42 -10.33
N SER A 175 13.53 0.53 -11.21
CA SER A 175 12.73 0.93 -12.37
C SER A 175 11.24 1.00 -12.02
N LEU A 176 10.47 1.81 -12.77
CA LEU A 176 9.02 1.87 -12.63
C LEU A 176 8.35 0.51 -12.94
N ALA A 177 8.89 -0.23 -13.92
CA ALA A 177 8.44 -1.58 -14.25
C ALA A 177 8.62 -2.53 -13.06
N GLU A 178 9.80 -2.52 -12.42
CA GLU A 178 10.07 -3.35 -11.26
C GLU A 178 9.14 -3.01 -10.08
N LEU A 179 8.84 -1.72 -9.85
CA LEU A 179 7.86 -1.30 -8.85
C LEU A 179 6.49 -1.91 -9.12
N HIS A 180 5.92 -1.72 -10.32
CA HIS A 180 4.59 -2.20 -10.66
C HIS A 180 4.51 -3.74 -10.60
N ASP A 181 5.53 -4.45 -11.09
CA ASP A 181 5.56 -5.91 -11.05
C ASP A 181 5.60 -6.45 -9.61
N ARG A 182 6.48 -5.90 -8.76
CA ARG A 182 6.57 -6.29 -7.34
C ARG A 182 5.29 -6.00 -6.59
N LEU A 183 4.71 -4.81 -6.80
CA LEU A 183 3.48 -4.39 -6.13
C LEU A 183 2.31 -5.30 -6.52
N GLN A 184 2.15 -5.57 -7.82
CA GLN A 184 1.11 -6.47 -8.33
C GLN A 184 1.30 -7.89 -7.79
N ALA A 185 2.53 -8.41 -7.76
CA ALA A 185 2.81 -9.75 -7.22
C ALA A 185 2.45 -9.85 -5.72
N ALA A 186 2.79 -8.84 -4.92
CA ALA A 186 2.48 -8.83 -3.49
C ALA A 186 0.97 -8.76 -3.20
N ILE A 187 0.25 -7.90 -3.93
CA ILE A 187 -1.20 -7.68 -3.73
C ILE A 187 -2.02 -8.88 -4.23
N TRP A 188 -1.59 -9.52 -5.32
CA TRP A 188 -2.33 -10.62 -5.96
C TRP A 188 -1.73 -12.00 -5.70
N SER A 189 -0.93 -12.14 -4.65
CA SER A 189 -0.23 -13.39 -4.31
C SER A 189 -1.15 -14.61 -4.20
N GLU A 190 -2.38 -14.43 -3.71
CA GLU A 190 -3.39 -15.48 -3.58
C GLU A 190 -3.91 -15.92 -4.94
N ALA A 191 -4.13 -14.99 -5.88
CA ALA A 191 -4.53 -15.34 -7.24
C ALA A 191 -3.42 -16.11 -7.96
N LEU A 192 -2.16 -15.67 -7.79
CA LEU A 192 -0.99 -16.36 -8.36
C LEU A 192 -0.83 -17.77 -7.79
N ALA A 193 -1.02 -17.93 -6.48
CA ALA A 193 -0.99 -19.24 -5.82
C ALA A 193 -2.25 -20.08 -6.07
N GLY A 194 -3.36 -19.47 -6.46
CA GLY A 194 -4.66 -20.13 -6.57
C GLY A 194 -5.31 -20.45 -5.23
N ARG A 195 -5.18 -19.55 -4.26
CA ARG A 195 -5.75 -19.68 -2.92
C ARG A 195 -6.98 -18.81 -2.74
N ASP A 196 -7.77 -19.14 -1.73
CA ASP A 196 -8.84 -18.29 -1.24
C ASP A 196 -8.31 -16.95 -0.74
N VAL A 197 -9.12 -15.91 -0.90
CA VAL A 197 -8.79 -14.55 -0.52
C VAL A 197 -9.81 -14.02 0.48
N GLY A 198 -9.36 -13.61 1.67
CA GLY A 198 -10.21 -13.04 2.71
C GLY A 198 -10.67 -11.61 2.39
N LEU A 199 -11.67 -11.11 3.13
CA LEU A 199 -12.30 -9.79 2.91
C LEU A 199 -11.27 -8.64 2.80
N MET A 200 -10.37 -8.53 3.76
CA MET A 200 -9.41 -7.42 3.83
C MET A 200 -8.43 -7.44 2.65
N ARG A 201 -8.05 -8.64 2.18
CA ARG A 201 -7.21 -8.81 0.98
C ARG A 201 -7.98 -8.49 -0.29
N ARG A 202 -9.26 -8.86 -0.39
CA ARG A 202 -10.14 -8.43 -1.48
C ARG A 202 -10.26 -6.91 -1.54
N ASN A 203 -10.38 -6.23 -0.41
CA ASN A 203 -10.42 -4.76 -0.34
C ASN A 203 -9.14 -4.13 -0.92
N LEU A 204 -7.96 -4.63 -0.52
CA LEU A 204 -6.67 -4.17 -1.08
C LEU A 204 -6.58 -4.39 -2.59
N GLN A 205 -6.96 -5.58 -3.05
CA GLN A 205 -6.96 -5.94 -4.46
C GLN A 205 -7.91 -5.05 -5.29
N ARG A 206 -9.11 -4.76 -4.77
CA ARG A 206 -10.07 -3.83 -5.39
C ARG A 206 -9.54 -2.40 -5.44
N GLU A 207 -8.88 -1.93 -4.39
CA GLU A 207 -8.30 -0.58 -4.42
C GLU A 207 -7.16 -0.47 -5.44
N HIS A 208 -6.28 -1.46 -5.52
CA HIS A 208 -5.27 -1.53 -6.58
C HIS A 208 -5.90 -1.54 -7.96
N LEU A 209 -6.90 -2.42 -8.18
CA LEU A 209 -7.65 -2.52 -9.42
C LEU A 209 -8.29 -1.20 -9.82
N ARG A 210 -8.95 -0.50 -8.88
CA ARG A 210 -9.58 0.80 -9.11
C ARG A 210 -8.60 1.83 -9.65
N ARG A 211 -7.39 1.88 -9.07
CA ARG A 211 -6.32 2.81 -9.50
C ARG A 211 -5.79 2.47 -10.89
N VAL A 212 -5.47 1.20 -11.13
CA VAL A 212 -5.00 0.75 -12.44
C VAL A 212 -6.05 1.02 -13.52
N ALA A 213 -7.31 0.63 -13.29
CA ALA A 213 -8.40 0.87 -14.23
C ALA A 213 -8.60 2.39 -14.48
N GLY A 214 -8.52 3.21 -13.43
CA GLY A 214 -8.59 4.67 -13.55
C GLY A 214 -7.55 5.24 -14.49
N VAL A 215 -6.27 4.87 -14.31
CA VAL A 215 -5.17 5.32 -15.18
C VAL A 215 -5.34 4.84 -16.62
N LEU A 216 -5.87 3.62 -16.84
CA LEU A 216 -6.06 3.09 -18.19
C LEU A 216 -7.19 3.78 -18.96
N ILE A 217 -8.25 4.18 -18.28
CA ILE A 217 -9.44 4.79 -18.88
C ILE A 217 -9.25 6.30 -19.07
N LYS A 218 -8.77 6.97 -18.03
CA LYS A 218 -8.64 8.43 -17.97
C LYS A 218 -7.35 8.81 -17.22
N PRO A 219 -6.18 8.70 -17.85
CA PRO A 219 -4.93 9.18 -17.26
C PRO A 219 -5.04 10.68 -16.97
N ALA A 220 -4.42 11.15 -15.89
CA ALA A 220 -4.39 12.58 -15.58
C ALA A 220 -3.46 13.31 -16.58
N ALA A 221 -3.62 14.62 -16.74
CA ALA A 221 -2.86 15.42 -17.70
C ALA A 221 -1.33 15.36 -17.49
N GLY A 222 -0.87 14.99 -16.29
CA GLY A 222 0.55 14.83 -15.94
C GLY A 222 1.03 13.39 -15.80
N THR A 223 0.19 12.38 -16.08
CA THR A 223 0.61 10.98 -15.97
C THR A 223 1.62 10.64 -17.07
N PRO A 224 2.83 10.13 -16.74
CA PRO A 224 3.80 9.75 -17.76
C PRO A 224 3.28 8.67 -18.71
N ALA A 225 3.51 8.82 -20.02
CA ALA A 225 3.03 7.87 -21.03
C ALA A 225 3.55 6.45 -20.79
N ASP A 226 4.82 6.31 -20.40
CA ASP A 226 5.44 5.03 -20.05
C ASP A 226 4.78 4.37 -18.84
N ALA A 227 4.32 5.15 -17.86
CA ALA A 227 3.57 4.63 -16.72
C ALA A 227 2.25 3.98 -17.17
N VAL A 228 1.54 4.63 -18.09
CA VAL A 228 0.30 4.09 -18.68
C VAL A 228 0.59 2.82 -19.50
N ALA A 229 1.67 2.80 -20.27
CA ALA A 229 2.08 1.64 -21.06
C ALA A 229 2.41 0.43 -20.18
N LEU A 230 3.20 0.63 -19.13
CA LEU A 230 3.54 -0.40 -18.15
C LEU A 230 2.30 -0.92 -17.43
N LEU A 231 1.43 -0.03 -16.93
CA LEU A 231 0.20 -0.46 -16.25
C LEU A 231 -0.75 -1.22 -17.17
N ARG A 232 -0.80 -0.90 -18.48
CA ARG A 232 -1.58 -1.65 -19.47
C ARG A 232 -1.06 -3.08 -19.64
N ASP A 233 0.25 -3.23 -19.67
CA ASP A 233 0.91 -4.54 -19.74
C ASP A 233 0.70 -5.34 -18.43
N ASN A 234 0.89 -4.72 -17.26
CA ASN A 234 0.57 -5.31 -15.96
C ASN A 234 -0.90 -5.78 -15.88
N ALA A 235 -1.85 -4.97 -16.34
CA ALA A 235 -3.27 -5.28 -16.38
C ALA A 235 -3.58 -6.51 -17.25
N ARG A 236 -2.95 -6.63 -18.43
CA ARG A 236 -3.09 -7.81 -19.30
C ARG A 236 -2.56 -9.08 -18.61
N ARG A 237 -1.37 -9.00 -18.00
CA ARG A 237 -0.78 -10.11 -17.23
C ARG A 237 -1.69 -10.52 -16.06
N LEU A 238 -2.23 -9.55 -15.34
CA LEU A 238 -3.12 -9.80 -14.20
C LEU A 238 -4.45 -10.43 -14.64
N ALA A 239 -5.09 -9.93 -15.69
CA ALA A 239 -6.32 -10.52 -16.22
C ALA A 239 -6.11 -11.99 -16.61
N ALA A 240 -4.97 -12.31 -17.24
CA ALA A 240 -4.59 -13.69 -17.55
C ALA A 240 -4.36 -14.54 -16.28
N ALA A 241 -3.71 -13.99 -15.25
CA ALA A 241 -3.52 -14.67 -13.97
C ALA A 241 -4.85 -14.94 -13.24
N LEU A 242 -5.76 -13.98 -13.22
CA LEU A 242 -7.08 -14.12 -12.60
C LEU A 242 -7.94 -15.16 -13.30
N ARG A 243 -7.87 -15.23 -14.63
CA ARG A 243 -8.52 -16.29 -15.41
C ARG A 243 -8.00 -17.67 -15.00
N ARG A 244 -6.68 -17.84 -14.87
CA ARG A 244 -6.07 -19.11 -14.40
C ARG A 244 -6.47 -19.43 -12.96
N ALA A 245 -6.51 -18.43 -12.08
CA ALA A 245 -6.90 -18.60 -10.69
C ALA A 245 -8.35 -19.09 -10.55
N GLN A 246 -9.29 -18.50 -11.30
CA GLN A 246 -10.70 -18.92 -11.31
C GLN A 246 -10.93 -20.37 -11.72
N ALA A 247 -10.10 -20.89 -12.62
CA ALA A 247 -10.20 -22.25 -13.12
C ALA A 247 -9.74 -23.30 -12.09
N LYS A 248 -9.09 -22.89 -10.99
CA LYS A 248 -8.63 -23.83 -9.95
C LYS A 248 -9.80 -24.32 -9.09
N PRO A 249 -9.87 -25.63 -8.79
CA PRO A 249 -10.84 -26.17 -7.85
C PRO A 249 -10.53 -25.72 -6.41
N GLY A 250 -11.52 -25.81 -5.53
CA GLY A 250 -11.35 -25.57 -4.09
C GLY A 250 -11.44 -24.10 -3.64
N LEU A 251 -11.67 -23.15 -4.55
CA LEU A 251 -11.96 -21.76 -4.17
C LEU A 251 -13.40 -21.60 -3.68
N SER A 252 -13.56 -20.87 -2.57
CA SER A 252 -14.84 -20.34 -2.11
C SER A 252 -15.57 -19.57 -3.21
N ARG A 253 -16.89 -19.46 -3.07
CA ARG A 253 -17.74 -18.72 -4.01
C ARG A 253 -17.30 -17.25 -4.07
N GLU A 254 -16.99 -16.66 -2.93
CA GLU A 254 -16.56 -15.28 -2.76
C GLU A 254 -15.26 -14.99 -3.50
N SER A 255 -14.25 -15.87 -3.36
CA SER A 255 -12.97 -15.72 -4.07
C SER A 255 -13.13 -15.86 -5.56
N ARG A 256 -13.93 -16.83 -6.03
CA ARG A 256 -14.21 -17.02 -7.46
C ARG A 256 -14.89 -15.80 -8.07
N LEU A 257 -15.93 -15.29 -7.41
CA LEU A 257 -16.66 -14.10 -7.86
C LEU A 257 -15.79 -12.86 -7.83
N HIS A 258 -14.96 -12.69 -6.80
CA HIS A 258 -14.00 -11.59 -6.72
C HIS A 258 -13.00 -11.61 -7.86
N TYR A 259 -12.37 -12.76 -8.15
CA TYR A 259 -11.46 -12.86 -9.30
C TYR A 259 -12.18 -12.64 -10.62
N ALA A 260 -13.42 -13.11 -10.77
CA ALA A 260 -14.23 -12.92 -11.98
C ALA A 260 -14.54 -11.44 -12.23
N GLU A 261 -15.05 -10.74 -11.21
CA GLU A 261 -15.31 -9.31 -11.25
C GLU A 261 -14.02 -8.52 -11.54
N SER A 262 -12.94 -8.81 -10.83
CA SER A 262 -11.66 -8.12 -11.02
C SER A 262 -11.10 -8.29 -12.43
N ARG A 263 -11.21 -9.50 -13.01
CA ARG A 263 -10.83 -9.76 -14.40
C ARG A 263 -11.70 -8.96 -15.36
N ASN A 264 -13.02 -8.99 -15.19
CA ASN A 264 -13.96 -8.29 -16.06
C ASN A 264 -13.71 -6.78 -16.05
N THR A 265 -13.43 -6.20 -14.88
CA THR A 265 -13.07 -4.79 -14.73
C THR A 265 -11.78 -4.43 -15.48
N LEU A 266 -10.73 -5.27 -15.40
CA LEU A 266 -9.50 -5.07 -16.19
C LEU A 266 -9.75 -5.17 -17.69
N GLU A 267 -10.47 -6.21 -18.13
CA GLU A 267 -10.78 -6.40 -19.56
C GLU A 267 -11.64 -5.26 -20.12
N ALA A 268 -12.58 -4.73 -19.33
CA ALA A 268 -13.35 -3.55 -19.68
C ALA A 268 -12.47 -2.30 -19.77
N ALA A 269 -11.63 -2.04 -18.78
CA ALA A 269 -10.71 -0.91 -18.78
C ALA A 269 -9.70 -0.96 -19.94
N LEU A 270 -9.25 -2.15 -20.32
CA LEU A 270 -8.33 -2.36 -21.45
C LEU A 270 -8.99 -2.12 -22.82
N ARG A 271 -10.32 -2.32 -22.93
CA ARG A 271 -11.11 -2.11 -24.15
C ARG A 271 -11.73 -0.73 -24.24
N ALA A 272 -11.82 -0.01 -23.12
CA ALA A 272 -12.46 1.30 -23.07
C ALA A 272 -11.77 2.29 -24.04
N PRO A 273 -12.53 3.13 -24.77
CA PRO A 273 -11.94 4.20 -25.54
C PRO A 273 -11.24 5.16 -24.58
N LEU A 274 -10.00 5.53 -24.91
CA LEU A 274 -9.16 6.34 -24.04
C LEU A 274 -9.75 7.76 -23.93
N GLN A 275 -10.14 8.15 -22.73
CA GLN A 275 -10.60 9.51 -22.45
C GLN A 275 -9.37 10.38 -22.16
N ARG A 276 -9.02 11.25 -23.10
CA ARG A 276 -7.94 12.23 -22.88
C ARG A 276 -8.46 13.32 -21.95
N ALA A 277 -7.71 13.66 -20.89
CA ALA A 277 -7.98 14.87 -20.12
C ALA A 277 -7.87 16.08 -21.06
N ALA A 278 -8.82 17.01 -20.97
CA ALA A 278 -8.72 18.28 -21.68
C ALA A 278 -7.44 19.02 -21.19
N PRO A 279 -6.75 19.75 -22.09
CA PRO A 279 -5.55 20.49 -21.75
C PRO A 279 -5.80 21.53 -20.65
#